data_AF-A0A2V2UHB5-F1
#
_entry.id   AF-A0A2V2UHB5-F1
#
_cell.length_a   1.000
_cell.length_b   1.000
_cell.length_c   1.000
_cell.angle_alpha   90.00
_cell.angle_beta   90.00
_cell.angle_gamma   90.00
#
_symmetry.space_group_name_H-M   'P 1'
#
loop_
_entity.id
_entity.type
_entity.pdbx_description
1 polymer ?
#
loop_
_entity_poly.entity_id
_entity_poly.type
_entity_poly.pdbx_seq_one_letter_code
_entity_poly.pdbx_strand_id
1 'polypeptide(L)'
;MSSFCELCGRKVIDEKKTVLIDGIALNVCRGCSKRGKPYTPPMSISKTKPTASTNPAARVTATRSTSTTRKIEMMDYTILNPEFSKLIREARMKKGLTHEQLGAQMNEKANLLKKFETGALKPDELFAKKLHRFLGIHLYVGVLED
;
A
#
# COMPACT_ATOMS: atom_id res chain seq x y z
N MET A 1 -31.95 14.71 14.85
CA MET A 1 -30.80 15.27 14.10
C MET A 1 -30.96 14.92 12.63
N SER A 2 -31.26 15.91 11.79
CA SER A 2 -31.47 15.68 10.34
C SER A 2 -30.11 15.56 9.64
N SER A 3 -29.83 14.39 9.07
CA SER A 3 -28.61 14.17 8.27
C SER A 3 -28.95 14.31 6.79
N PHE A 4 -28.09 14.93 5.99
CA PHE A 4 -28.33 15.11 4.55
C PHE A 4 -27.61 14.02 3.75
N CYS A 5 -28.14 13.68 2.57
CA CYS A 5 -27.52 12.77 1.63
C CYS A 5 -26.43 13.49 0.84
N GLU A 6 -25.19 13.02 0.93
CA GLU A 6 -24.03 13.62 0.24
C GLU A 6 -24.08 13.44 -1.29
N LEU A 7 -25.00 12.61 -1.79
CA LEU A 7 -25.15 12.34 -3.22
C LEU A 7 -26.28 13.12 -3.91
N CYS A 8 -27.32 13.50 -3.17
CA CYS A 8 -28.50 14.15 -3.75
C CYS A 8 -29.04 15.32 -2.93
N GLY A 9 -28.37 15.70 -1.85
CA GLY A 9 -28.73 16.82 -0.98
C GLY A 9 -30.03 16.64 -0.19
N ARG A 10 -30.78 15.54 -0.40
CA ARG A 10 -32.03 15.31 0.32
C ARG A 10 -31.78 15.03 1.78
N LYS A 11 -32.66 15.57 2.62
CA LYS A 11 -32.70 15.26 4.05
C LYS A 11 -33.07 13.80 4.26
N VAL A 12 -32.18 13.04 4.90
CA VAL A 12 -32.39 11.65 5.28
C VAL A 12 -33.06 11.64 6.65
N ILE A 13 -34.31 11.18 6.67
CA ILE A 13 -35.11 11.01 7.90
C ILE A 13 -34.81 9.63 8.51
N ASP A 14 -34.50 8.64 7.66
CA ASP A 14 -34.19 7.26 8.03
C ASP A 14 -32.69 7.04 8.35
N GLU A 15 -32.31 5.77 8.57
CA GLU A 15 -30.91 5.35 8.68
C GLU A 15 -30.10 5.68 7.42
N LYS A 16 -28.98 6.38 7.63
CA LYS A 16 -27.97 6.63 6.60
C LYS A 16 -27.23 5.34 6.25
N LYS A 17 -26.98 5.13 4.95
CA LYS A 17 -26.12 4.05 4.47
C LYS A 17 -24.79 4.63 3.99
N THR A 18 -23.69 4.04 4.43
CA THR A 18 -22.37 4.40 3.93
C THR A 18 -22.06 3.57 2.70
N VAL A 19 -21.73 4.23 1.59
CA VAL A 19 -21.37 3.58 0.33
C VAL A 19 -20.05 4.14 -0.20
N LEU A 20 -19.28 3.29 -0.86
CA LEU A 20 -18.05 3.67 -1.55
C LEU A 20 -18.38 4.04 -2.99
N ILE A 21 -18.13 5.29 -3.37
CA ILE A 21 -18.26 5.82 -4.73
C ILE A 21 -16.94 6.50 -5.07
N ASP A 22 -16.31 6.08 -6.16
CA ASP A 22 -15.02 6.61 -6.64
C ASP A 22 -13.90 6.63 -5.57
N GLY A 23 -13.93 5.66 -4.66
CA GLY A 23 -12.94 5.51 -3.58
C GLY A 23 -13.21 6.33 -2.33
N ILE A 24 -14.29 7.12 -2.31
CA ILE A 24 -14.70 7.93 -1.16
C ILE A 24 -15.93 7.30 -0.49
N ALA A 25 -15.89 7.18 0.83
CA ALA A 25 -17.01 6.69 1.63
C ALA A 25 -17.99 7.84 1.91
N LEU A 26 -19.19 7.75 1.32
CA LEU A 26 -20.22 8.79 1.42
C LEU A 26 -21.44 8.27 2.19
N ASN A 27 -22.06 9.15 2.96
CA ASN A 27 -23.31 8.88 3.68
C ASN A 27 -24.50 9.29 2.82
N VAL A 28 -25.31 8.30 2.45
CA VAL A 28 -26.37 8.49 1.46
C VAL A 28 -27.72 7.92 1.90
N CYS A 29 -28.80 8.40 1.27
CA CYS A 29 -30.13 7.85 1.45
C CYS A 29 -30.29 6.47 0.79
N ARG A 30 -31.34 5.73 1.16
CA ARG A 30 -31.65 4.39 0.61
C ARG A 30 -31.72 4.34 -0.93
N GLY A 31 -32.10 5.43 -1.59
CA GLY A 31 -32.13 5.51 -3.05
C GLY A 31 -30.72 5.61 -3.66
N CYS A 32 -29.88 6.46 -3.07
CA CYS A 32 -28.51 6.68 -3.53
C CYS A 32 -27.56 5.54 -3.15
N SER A 33 -27.90 4.72 -2.14
CA SER A 33 -27.07 3.58 -1.76
C SER A 33 -26.95 2.51 -2.84
N LYS A 34 -27.83 2.51 -3.85
CA LYS A 34 -27.75 1.60 -5.01
C LYS A 34 -26.66 1.99 -6.02
N ARG A 35 -26.20 3.25 -5.98
CA ARG A 35 -25.19 3.79 -6.92
C ARG A 35 -23.76 3.46 -6.52
N GLY A 36 -23.53 3.05 -5.28
CA GLY A 36 -22.22 2.70 -4.76
C GLY A 36 -22.19 1.28 -4.20
N LYS A 37 -20.99 0.81 -3.84
CA LYS A 37 -20.84 -0.46 -3.13
C LYS A 37 -21.08 -0.21 -1.63
N PRO A 38 -21.86 -1.06 -0.92
CA PRO A 38 -22.03 -0.92 0.52
C PRO A 38 -20.65 -0.99 1.20
N TYR A 39 -20.35 0.01 2.03
CA TYR A 39 -19.10 0.09 2.76
C TYR A 39 -19.39 0.11 4.25
N THR A 40 -18.95 -0.94 4.94
CA THR A 40 -19.00 -1.00 6.40
C THR A 40 -17.64 -0.57 6.92
N PRO A 41 -17.52 0.58 7.62
CA PRO A 41 -16.24 0.95 8.22
C PRO A 41 -15.84 -0.13 9.24
N PRO A 42 -14.55 -0.52 9.29
CA PRO A 42 -14.08 -1.40 10.36
C PRO A 42 -14.33 -0.69 11.68
N MET A 43 -15.24 -1.25 12.47
CA MET A 43 -15.55 -0.76 13.81
C MET A 43 -14.23 -0.64 14.55
N SER A 44 -13.85 0.57 14.97
CA SER A 44 -12.65 0.79 15.78
C SER A 44 -12.90 0.08 17.11
N ILE A 45 -12.43 -1.16 17.21
CA ILE A 45 -12.44 -1.92 18.46
C ILE A 45 -11.41 -1.23 19.35
N SER A 46 -11.93 -0.28 20.13
CA SER A 46 -11.34 0.18 21.37
C SER A 46 -10.95 -1.05 22.17
N LYS A 47 -9.65 -1.14 22.46
CA LYS A 47 -8.97 -2.07 23.36
C LYS A 47 -9.90 -2.74 24.38
N THR A 48 -10.01 -4.07 24.31
CA THR A 48 -10.00 -4.96 25.48
C THR A 48 -9.60 -6.36 25.04
N LYS A 49 -8.40 -6.78 25.47
CA LYS A 49 -8.02 -8.19 25.59
C LYS A 49 -8.26 -8.57 27.06
N PRO A 50 -8.84 -9.74 27.36
CA PRO A 50 -8.06 -10.87 27.91
C PRO A 50 -8.53 -12.22 27.35
N THR A 51 -7.69 -13.01 26.67
CA THR A 51 -6.85 -14.13 27.19
C THR A 51 -7.58 -15.21 28.01
N ALA A 52 -7.56 -16.45 27.49
CA ALA A 52 -7.13 -17.71 28.14
C ALA A 52 -7.60 -18.90 27.28
N SER A 53 -6.94 -20.05 27.14
CA SER A 53 -5.63 -20.64 27.48
C SER A 53 -5.64 -22.03 26.80
N THR A 54 -4.56 -22.61 26.30
CA THR A 54 -3.63 -23.54 27.01
C THR A 54 -2.60 -24.05 25.98
N ASN A 55 -1.33 -24.41 26.22
CA ASN A 55 -0.32 -24.27 27.28
C ASN A 55 1.03 -24.77 26.62
N PRO A 56 2.17 -25.03 27.31
CA PRO A 56 3.24 -24.10 27.73
C PRO A 56 4.68 -24.51 27.28
N ALA A 57 5.64 -23.57 27.25
CA ALA A 57 7.03 -23.81 27.73
C ALA A 57 7.90 -22.53 27.68
N ALA A 58 8.52 -22.24 28.82
CA ALA A 58 9.72 -21.41 29.04
C ALA A 58 9.64 -19.88 28.84
N ARG A 59 9.26 -19.21 29.94
CA ARG A 59 9.75 -17.89 30.40
C ARG A 59 11.30 -17.95 30.52
N VAL A 60 12.10 -16.90 30.29
CA VAL A 60 12.32 -15.77 31.22
C VAL A 60 13.03 -14.61 30.47
N THR A 61 12.41 -13.44 30.57
CA THR A 61 12.86 -12.04 30.51
C THR A 61 14.31 -11.68 30.16
N ALA A 62 14.47 -10.75 29.21
CA ALA A 62 15.20 -9.50 29.46
C ALA A 62 14.73 -8.40 28.50
N THR A 63 14.10 -7.40 29.07
CA THR A 63 13.81 -6.10 28.48
C THR A 63 15.07 -5.46 27.92
N ARG A 64 15.18 -5.37 26.60
CA ARG A 64 15.90 -4.28 25.95
C ARG A 64 14.96 -3.65 24.95
N SER A 65 14.20 -2.69 25.46
CA SER A 65 13.73 -1.55 24.68
C SER A 65 14.97 -0.85 24.12
N THR A 66 15.51 -1.36 23.01
CA THR A 66 16.31 -0.51 22.14
C THR A 66 15.32 0.46 21.52
N SER A 67 15.16 1.59 22.21
CA SER A 67 14.85 2.86 21.60
C SER A 67 15.90 3.10 20.52
N THR A 68 15.72 2.50 19.34
CA THR A 68 16.33 3.01 18.13
C THR A 68 15.65 4.34 17.93
N THR A 69 16.32 5.37 18.47
CA THR A 69 16.21 6.76 18.12
C THR A 69 15.76 6.79 16.67
N ARG A 70 14.52 7.24 16.43
CA ARG A 70 14.05 7.54 15.09
C ARG A 70 15.01 8.63 14.62
N LYS A 71 16.09 8.20 13.96
CA LYS A 71 16.90 9.05 13.12
C LYS A 71 15.86 9.61 12.17
N ILE A 72 15.57 10.89 12.33
CA ILE A 72 14.83 11.65 11.35
C ILE A 72 15.71 11.52 10.12
N GLU A 73 15.42 10.51 9.29
CA GLU A 73 16.01 10.39 7.98
C GLU A 73 15.54 11.66 7.28
N MET A 74 16.49 12.58 7.12
CA MET A 74 16.37 13.68 6.16
C MET A 74 15.69 13.09 4.93
N MET A 75 14.60 13.71 4.51
CA MET A 75 13.84 13.27 3.34
C MET A 75 14.83 13.18 2.18
N ASP A 76 15.28 11.96 1.90
CA ASP A 76 16.11 11.69 0.75
C ASP A 76 15.19 11.99 -0.42
N TYR A 77 15.42 13.11 -1.10
CA TYR A 77 14.62 13.59 -2.23
C TYR A 77 14.92 12.72 -3.45
N THR A 78 14.66 11.42 -3.29
CA THR A 78 14.93 10.42 -4.29
C THR A 78 13.69 10.34 -5.17
N ILE A 79 13.71 11.10 -6.26
CA ILE A 79 12.60 11.15 -7.20
C ILE A 79 12.61 9.87 -8.04
N LEU A 80 11.54 9.09 -7.92
CA LEU A 80 11.30 7.96 -8.81
C LEU A 80 10.98 8.51 -10.20
N ASN A 81 11.74 8.08 -11.21
CA ASN A 81 11.52 8.52 -12.58
C ASN A 81 10.09 8.14 -13.03
N PRO A 82 9.27 9.06 -13.58
CA PRO A 82 7.91 8.76 -14.03
C PRO A 82 7.86 7.63 -15.08
N GLU A 83 8.96 7.38 -15.80
CA GLU A 83 9.08 6.32 -16.81
C GLU A 83 9.70 5.02 -16.27
N PHE A 84 9.71 4.81 -14.95
CA PHE A 84 10.24 3.60 -14.31
C PHE A 84 9.67 2.30 -14.90
N SER A 85 8.38 2.29 -15.24
CA SER A 85 7.69 1.13 -15.80
C SER A 85 8.28 0.70 -17.14
N LYS A 86 8.57 1.67 -18.03
CA LYS A 86 9.21 1.41 -19.32
C LYS A 86 10.65 0.96 -19.14
N LEU A 87 11.41 1.61 -18.25
CA LEU A 87 12.80 1.26 -17.95
C LEU A 87 12.93 -0.19 -17.47
N ILE A 88 12.05 -0.63 -16.55
CA ILE A 88 12.04 -2.02 -16.06
C ILE A 88 11.74 -2.98 -17.20
N ARG A 89 10.73 -2.67 -18.03
CA ARG A 89 10.34 -3.51 -19.16
C ARG A 89 11.47 -3.64 -20.18
N GLU A 90 12.07 -2.53 -20.60
CA GLU A 90 13.19 -2.53 -21.55
C GLU A 90 14.38 -3.31 -21.04
N ALA A 91 14.73 -3.12 -19.76
CA ALA A 91 15.85 -3.83 -19.17
C ALA A 91 15.58 -5.33 -19.02
N ARG A 92 14.35 -5.73 -18.69
CA ARG A 92 13.93 -7.13 -18.69
C ARG A 92 14.06 -7.73 -20.09
N MET A 93 13.60 -7.01 -21.12
CA MET A 93 13.67 -7.44 -22.52
C MET A 93 15.12 -7.55 -23.01
N LYS A 94 15.99 -6.60 -22.65
CA LYS A 94 17.43 -6.67 -22.96
C LYS A 94 18.10 -7.91 -22.39
N LYS A 95 17.63 -8.40 -21.24
CA LYS A 95 18.11 -9.66 -20.62
C LYS A 95 17.37 -10.91 -21.09
N GLY A 96 16.33 -10.78 -21.90
CA GLY A 96 15.53 -11.91 -22.39
C GLY A 96 14.81 -12.70 -21.29
N LEU A 97 14.58 -12.08 -20.11
CA LEU A 97 14.00 -12.77 -18.96
C LEU A 97 12.48 -12.72 -18.98
N THR A 98 11.81 -13.81 -18.61
CA THR A 98 10.36 -13.79 -18.32
C THR A 98 10.11 -13.18 -16.93
N HIS A 99 8.87 -12.73 -16.66
CA HIS A 99 8.50 -12.21 -15.33
C HIS A 99 8.70 -13.23 -14.21
N GLU A 100 8.52 -14.51 -14.52
CA GLU A 100 8.71 -15.62 -13.59
C GLU A 100 10.19 -15.86 -13.28
N GLN A 101 11.04 -15.82 -14.30
CA GLN A 101 12.49 -15.96 -14.13
C GLN A 101 13.08 -14.78 -13.36
N LEU A 102 12.66 -13.55 -13.69
CA LEU A 102 13.11 -12.35 -12.99
C LEU A 102 12.62 -12.35 -11.53
N GLY A 103 11.37 -12.76 -11.30
CA GLY A 103 10.84 -12.96 -9.95
C GLY A 103 11.64 -14.02 -9.17
N ALA A 104 11.94 -15.16 -9.77
CA ALA A 104 12.73 -16.22 -9.14
C ALA A 104 14.15 -15.74 -8.76
N GLN A 105 14.82 -14.99 -9.64
CA GLN A 105 16.16 -14.44 -9.34
C GLN A 105 16.13 -13.41 -8.21
N MET A 106 15.05 -12.63 -8.09
CA MET A 106 14.91 -11.59 -7.08
C MET A 106 14.27 -12.09 -5.77
N ASN A 107 13.80 -13.35 -5.72
CA ASN A 107 12.94 -13.91 -4.67
C ASN A 107 11.63 -13.12 -4.48
N GLU A 108 11.00 -12.74 -5.60
CA GLU A 108 9.84 -11.86 -5.64
C GLU A 108 8.74 -12.46 -6.53
N LYS A 109 7.48 -12.16 -6.20
CA LYS A 109 6.33 -12.71 -6.95
C LYS A 109 6.25 -12.10 -8.35
N ALA A 110 6.11 -12.95 -9.38
CA ALA A 110 5.95 -12.49 -10.77
C ALA A 110 4.79 -11.48 -10.97
N ASN A 111 3.70 -11.64 -10.22
CA ASN A 111 2.55 -10.72 -10.27
C ASN A 111 2.91 -9.31 -9.77
N LEU A 112 3.87 -9.20 -8.86
CA LEU A 112 4.35 -7.93 -8.32
C LEU A 112 5.20 -7.20 -9.37
N LEU A 113 6.04 -7.92 -10.12
CA LEU A 113 6.78 -7.37 -11.26
C LEU A 113 5.84 -6.88 -12.38
N LYS A 114 4.77 -7.63 -12.69
CA LYS A 114 3.76 -7.18 -13.66
C LYS A 114 3.17 -5.82 -13.26
N LYS A 115 2.89 -5.61 -11.97
CA LYS A 115 2.36 -4.33 -11.46
C LYS A 115 3.36 -3.18 -11.56
N PHE A 116 4.66 -3.45 -11.48
CA PHE A 116 5.69 -2.45 -11.71
C PHE A 116 5.82 -2.06 -13.17
N GLU A 117 5.78 -3.04 -14.09
CA GLU A 117 5.81 -2.78 -15.53
C GLU A 117 4.55 -2.08 -16.06
N THR A 118 3.41 -2.22 -15.37
CA THR A 118 2.18 -1.48 -15.70
C THR A 118 2.08 -0.13 -14.99
N GLY A 119 3.00 0.19 -14.06
CA GLY A 119 2.95 1.41 -13.27
C GLY A 119 1.86 1.44 -12.19
N ALA A 120 1.14 0.34 -12.00
CA ALA A 120 0.09 0.22 -10.98
C ALA A 120 0.65 0.22 -9.55
N LEU A 121 1.93 -0.10 -9.38
CA LEU A 121 2.64 -0.07 -8.11
C LEU A 121 3.98 0.65 -8.31
N LYS A 122 4.42 1.40 -7.30
CA LYS A 122 5.75 2.00 -7.26
C LYS A 122 6.72 1.03 -6.57
N PRO A 123 7.91 0.75 -7.13
CA PRO A 123 8.90 -0.06 -6.46
C PRO A 123 9.32 0.62 -5.15
N ASP A 124 9.56 -0.20 -4.13
CA ASP A 124 10.20 0.26 -2.90
C ASP A 124 11.69 0.51 -3.18
N GLU A 125 12.35 1.35 -2.38
CA GLU A 125 13.75 1.71 -2.58
C GLU A 125 14.67 0.48 -2.52
N LEU A 126 14.39 -0.44 -1.59
CA LEU A 126 15.04 -1.75 -1.50
C LEU A 126 14.85 -2.56 -2.78
N PHE A 127 13.65 -2.55 -3.36
CA PHE A 127 13.34 -3.29 -4.58
C PHE A 127 14.05 -2.67 -5.79
N ALA A 128 14.10 -1.35 -5.88
CA ALA A 128 14.84 -0.69 -6.95
C ALA A 128 16.35 -0.89 -6.84
N LYS A 129 16.92 -0.96 -5.63
CA LYS A 129 18.34 -1.37 -5.45
C LYS A 129 18.57 -2.79 -5.96
N LYS A 130 17.65 -3.73 -5.71
CA LYS A 130 17.71 -5.07 -6.32
C LYS A 130 17.61 -4.99 -7.85
N LEU A 131 16.66 -4.24 -8.40
CA LEU A 131 16.52 -4.07 -9.86
C LEU A 131 17.77 -3.43 -10.47
N HIS A 132 18.38 -2.46 -9.80
CA HIS A 132 19.63 -1.85 -10.23
C HIS A 132 20.75 -2.87 -10.30
N ARG A 133 20.94 -3.68 -9.26
CA ARG A 133 21.97 -4.73 -9.24
C ARG A 133 21.73 -5.82 -10.28
N PHE A 134 20.47 -6.19 -10.50
CA PHE A 134 20.12 -7.28 -11.42
C PHE A 134 20.01 -6.83 -12.87
N LEU A 135 19.44 -5.67 -13.17
CA LEU A 135 19.19 -5.20 -14.53
C LEU A 135 20.13 -4.08 -14.98
N GLY A 136 20.91 -3.49 -14.07
CA GLY A 136 21.82 -2.38 -14.37
C GLY A 136 21.11 -1.05 -14.61
N ILE A 137 19.89 -0.87 -14.09
CA ILE A 137 19.08 0.33 -14.32
C ILE A 137 18.93 1.20 -13.07
N HIS A 138 19.03 2.51 -13.23
CA HIS A 138 18.76 3.49 -12.18
C HIS A 138 17.32 3.97 -12.30
N LEU A 139 16.46 3.57 -11.36
CA LEU A 139 15.04 3.98 -11.33
C LEU A 139 14.81 5.29 -10.55
N TYR A 140 15.76 5.60 -9.68
CA TYR A 140 15.74 6.71 -8.77
C TYR A 140 16.85 7.69 -9.16
N VAL A 141 16.49 8.95 -9.37
CA VAL A 141 17.45 10.02 -9.61
C VAL A 141 17.60 10.76 -8.28
N GLY A 142 18.80 10.71 -7.70
CA GLY A 142 19.13 11.60 -6.60
C GLY A 142 19.17 13.02 -7.16
N VAL A 143 18.30 13.90 -6.68
CA VAL A 143 18.43 15.32 -6.97
C VAL A 143 19.59 15.81 -6.11
N LEU A 144 20.80 15.85 -6.70
CA LEU A 144 21.86 16.69 -6.17
C LEU A 144 21.42 18.12 -6.45
N GLU A 145 21.00 18.84 -5.40
CA GLU A 145 20.89 20.28 -5.45
C GLU A 145 22.32 20.84 -5.50
N ASP A 146 22.67 21.54 -6.60
CA ASP A 146 23.83 22.43 -6.69
C ASP A 146 23.45 23.83 -6.18
#